data_AF-A0A3A2ZRH0-F1
#
_entry.id   AF-A0A3A2ZRH0-F1
#
_cell.length_a   1.000
_cell.length_b   1.000
_cell.length_c   1.000
_cell.angle_alpha   90.00
_cell.angle_beta   90.00
_cell.angle_gamma   90.00
#
_symmetry.space_group_name_H-M   'P 1'
#
loop_
_entity.id
_entity.type
_entity.pdbx_description
1 polymer ?
#
loop_
_entity_poly.entity_id
_entity_poly.type
_entity_poly.pdbx_seq_one_letter_code
_entity_poly.pdbx_strand_id
1 'polypeptide(L)'
;MNMKRASAGYGERRNKNPLVTRTPDELDEDVKAFYERVELGNTIDLGTLIRGARIARDPRNLSQPAVPGITSAELNTIKEEGKSNFFQQTKQLKVTIMTTACAAIIQ
;
A
#
# COMPACT_ATOMS: atom_id res chain seq x y z
N MET A 1 -27.60 37.74 23.55
CA MET A 1 -26.58 36.75 23.93
C MET A 1 -26.98 35.42 23.29
N ASN A 2 -26.46 35.12 22.10
CA ASN A 2 -26.89 33.97 21.28
C ASN A 2 -25.79 32.90 21.27
N MET A 3 -26.04 31.79 21.95
CA MET A 3 -25.13 30.65 22.05
C MET A 3 -25.38 29.72 20.85
N LYS A 4 -24.60 29.89 19.78
CA LYS A 4 -24.54 28.89 18.70
C LYS A 4 -23.86 27.65 19.27
N ARG A 5 -24.66 26.62 19.58
CA ARG A 5 -24.14 25.27 19.85
C ARG A 5 -23.49 24.78 18.55
N ALA A 6 -22.18 24.63 18.60
CA ALA A 6 -21.39 24.03 17.54
C ALA A 6 -21.95 22.63 17.25
N SER A 7 -22.38 22.42 16.01
CA SER A 7 -22.51 21.08 15.46
C SER A 7 -21.14 20.43 15.59
N ALA A 8 -21.05 19.37 16.39
CA ALA A 8 -19.89 18.51 16.42
C ALA A 8 -19.73 17.94 15.01
N GLY A 9 -18.83 18.56 14.24
CA GLY A 9 -18.44 18.06 12.95
C GLY A 9 -17.89 16.65 13.16
N TYR A 10 -18.50 15.67 12.50
CA TYR A 10 -17.85 14.41 12.17
C TYR A 10 -16.70 14.73 11.19
N GLY A 11 -15.70 15.44 11.67
CA GLY A 11 -14.49 15.79 10.94
C GLY A 11 -13.57 14.60 10.93
N GLU A 12 -13.46 13.96 9.78
CA GLU A 12 -12.27 13.24 9.34
C GLU A 12 -11.68 12.24 10.36
N ARG A 13 -12.23 11.02 10.41
CA ARG A 13 -11.37 9.84 10.57
C ARG A 13 -10.50 9.75 9.32
N ARG A 14 -9.45 10.57 9.21
CA ARG A 14 -8.40 10.35 8.20
C ARG A 14 -7.94 8.93 8.39
N ASN A 15 -8.24 8.05 7.44
CA ASN A 15 -7.62 6.73 7.32
C ASN A 15 -6.12 6.97 7.19
N LYS A 16 -5.43 7.09 8.32
CA LYS A 16 -3.97 7.11 8.36
C LYS A 16 -3.56 5.75 7.85
N ASN A 17 -2.74 5.73 6.80
CA ASN A 17 -2.18 4.50 6.26
C ASN A 17 -1.62 3.68 7.43
N PRO A 18 -2.15 2.47 7.69
CA PRO A 18 -1.81 1.69 8.88
C PRO A 18 -0.35 1.23 8.88
N LEU A 19 0.32 1.27 7.72
CA LEU A 19 1.71 0.92 7.58
C LEU A 19 2.66 2.03 8.06
N VAL A 20 2.19 3.28 8.16
CA VAL A 20 3.04 4.44 8.53
C VAL A 20 3.54 4.33 9.96
N THR A 21 2.79 3.68 10.85
CA THR A 21 3.19 3.49 12.26
C THR A 21 4.20 2.37 12.46
N ARG A 22 4.39 1.51 11.46
CA ARG A 22 5.40 0.44 11.51
C ARG A 22 6.77 0.99 11.13
N THR A 23 7.82 0.54 11.79
CA THR A 23 9.18 0.80 11.32
C THR A 23 9.46 0.00 10.03
N PRO A 24 10.44 0.43 9.22
CA PRO A 24 11.04 -0.38 8.16
C PRO A 24 11.15 -1.87 8.47
N ASP A 25 11.84 -2.21 9.55
CA ASP A 25 12.25 -3.59 9.82
C ASP A 25 11.07 -4.42 10.33
N GLU A 26 10.22 -3.84 11.19
CA GLU A 26 8.95 -4.46 11.60
C GLU A 26 8.04 -4.75 10.41
N LEU A 27 8.00 -3.84 9.42
CA LEU A 27 7.19 -4.07 8.22
C LEU A 27 7.73 -5.24 7.40
N ASP A 28 9.05 -5.38 7.27
CA ASP A 28 9.65 -6.49 6.53
C ASP A 28 9.41 -7.82 7.24
N GLU A 29 9.50 -7.84 8.57
CA GLU A 29 9.17 -9.01 9.39
C GLU A 29 7.69 -9.37 9.28
N ASP A 30 6.78 -8.40 9.37
CA ASP A 30 5.33 -8.60 9.21
C ASP A 30 5.01 -9.16 7.82
N VAL A 31 5.65 -8.63 6.78
CA VAL A 31 5.49 -9.10 5.40
C VAL A 31 6.04 -10.52 5.23
N LYS A 32 7.20 -10.82 5.81
CA LYS A 32 7.78 -12.16 5.78
C LYS A 32 6.90 -13.17 6.52
N ALA A 33 6.42 -12.83 7.70
CA ALA A 33 5.50 -13.67 8.46
C ALA A 33 4.20 -13.92 7.69
N PHE A 34 3.67 -12.89 7.03
CA PHE A 34 2.51 -13.03 6.15
C PHE A 34 2.81 -13.97 4.98
N TYR A 35 3.91 -13.74 4.26
CA TYR A 35 4.34 -14.53 3.10
C TYR A 35 4.43 -16.03 3.39
N GLU A 36 5.03 -16.38 4.53
CA GLU A 36 5.14 -17.77 4.98
C GLU A 36 3.78 -18.32 5.41
N ARG A 37 3.00 -17.55 6.20
CA ARG A 37 1.70 -17.99 6.71
C ARG A 37 0.68 -18.30 5.61
N VAL A 38 0.72 -17.53 4.52
CA VAL A 38 -0.20 -17.70 3.38
C VAL A 38 0.46 -18.40 2.18
N GLU A 39 1.64 -18.99 2.37
CA GLU A 39 2.36 -19.82 1.39
C GLU A 39 2.50 -19.18 0.00
N LEU A 40 2.87 -17.89 -0.03
CA LEU A 40 2.92 -17.09 -1.26
C LEU A 40 4.10 -17.43 -2.18
N GLY A 41 4.96 -18.38 -1.79
CA GLY A 41 6.20 -18.73 -2.49
C GLY A 41 6.04 -19.11 -3.96
N ASN A 42 4.89 -19.67 -4.33
CA ASN A 42 4.61 -20.07 -5.71
C ASN A 42 3.97 -18.95 -6.56
N THR A 43 3.59 -17.82 -5.95
CA THR A 43 2.83 -16.74 -6.61
C THR A 43 3.65 -15.47 -6.79
N ILE A 44 4.43 -15.10 -5.78
CA ILE A 44 5.20 -13.85 -5.78
C ILE A 44 6.53 -14.08 -5.07
N ASP A 45 7.58 -13.40 -5.52
CA ASP A 45 8.86 -13.39 -4.81
C ASP A 45 8.77 -12.51 -3.54
N LEU A 46 9.33 -12.99 -2.42
CA LEU A 46 9.33 -12.27 -1.13
C LEU A 46 9.94 -10.86 -1.25
N GLY A 47 11.04 -10.72 -1.98
CA GLY A 47 11.69 -9.42 -2.18
C GLY A 47 10.79 -8.42 -2.92
N THR A 48 10.00 -8.91 -3.86
CA THR A 48 8.99 -8.12 -4.57
C THR A 48 7.86 -7.68 -3.63
N LEU A 49 7.39 -8.57 -2.75
CA LEU A 49 6.36 -8.23 -1.78
C LEU A 49 6.85 -7.20 -0.75
N ILE A 50 8.08 -7.34 -0.25
CA ILE A 50 8.72 -6.37 0.66
C ILE A 50 8.83 -5.00 0.00
N ARG A 51 9.34 -4.91 -1.23
CA ARG A 51 9.44 -3.65 -1.97
C ARG A 51 8.07 -2.99 -2.14
N GLY A 52 7.04 -3.78 -2.49
CA GLY A 52 5.66 -3.29 -2.58
C GLY A 52 5.13 -2.73 -1.27
N ALA A 53 5.37 -3.42 -0.15
CA ALA A 53 4.97 -2.95 1.17
C ALA A 53 5.66 -1.64 1.57
N ARG A 54 6.95 -1.48 1.26
CA ARG A 54 7.71 -0.24 1.48
C ARG A 54 7.14 0.94 0.68
N ILE A 55 6.82 0.71 -0.60
CA ILE A 55 6.16 1.70 -1.47
C ILE A 55 4.78 2.07 -0.91
N ALA A 56 3.99 1.07 -0.48
CA ALA A 56 2.67 1.30 0.09
C ALA A 56 2.72 2.08 1.41
N ARG A 57 3.75 1.86 2.24
CA ARG A 57 3.96 2.57 3.50
C ARG A 57 4.24 4.06 3.31
N ASP A 58 5.16 4.41 2.41
CA ASP A 58 5.48 5.80 2.08
C ASP A 58 5.62 5.99 0.56
N PRO A 59 4.51 6.25 -0.14
CA PRO A 59 4.51 6.44 -1.60
C PRO A 59 5.31 7.66 -2.06
N ARG A 60 5.67 8.56 -1.14
CA ARG A 60 6.42 9.79 -1.44
C ARG A 60 7.92 9.60 -1.26
N ASN A 61 8.36 8.54 -0.58
CA ASN A 61 9.76 8.23 -0.35
C ASN A 61 10.18 6.93 -1.04
N LEU A 62 10.47 7.04 -2.33
CA LEU A 62 10.89 5.92 -3.20
C LEU A 62 12.41 5.82 -3.36
N SER A 63 13.18 6.46 -2.48
CA SER A 63 14.65 6.50 -2.55
C SER A 63 15.26 5.18 -2.07
N GLN A 64 16.48 4.84 -2.50
CA GLN A 64 17.31 3.93 -1.70
C GLN A 64 17.82 4.75 -0.50
N PRO A 65 17.51 4.40 0.77
CA PRO A 65 17.28 3.05 1.31
C PRO A 65 15.82 2.67 1.62
N ALA A 66 14.84 3.54 1.37
CA ALA A 66 13.44 3.31 1.72
C ALA A 66 12.81 2.13 0.96
N VAL A 67 13.16 1.97 -0.32
CA VAL A 67 12.79 0.82 -1.15
C VAL A 67 14.07 0.13 -1.64
N PRO A 68 14.43 -1.04 -1.09
CA PRO A 68 15.66 -1.74 -1.46
C PRO A 68 15.68 -2.12 -2.94
N GLY A 69 16.80 -1.86 -3.63
CA GLY A 69 17.02 -2.33 -5.00
C GLY A 69 16.13 -1.72 -6.07
N ILE A 70 15.40 -0.62 -5.78
CA ILE A 70 14.60 0.08 -6.79
C ILE A 70 15.50 0.64 -7.89
N THR A 71 15.17 0.34 -9.14
CA THR A 71 15.87 0.86 -10.31
C THR A 71 15.32 2.22 -10.72
N SER A 72 16.10 3.01 -11.47
CA SER A 72 15.64 4.29 -12.01
C SER A 72 14.44 4.13 -12.95
N ALA A 73 14.37 3.01 -13.69
CA ALA A 73 13.25 2.70 -14.56
C ALA A 73 11.96 2.46 -13.76
N GLU A 74 12.00 1.57 -12.75
CA GLU A 74 10.86 1.30 -11.86
C GLU A 74 10.41 2.57 -11.14
N LEU A 75 11.36 3.38 -10.65
CA LEU A 75 11.06 4.65 -10.00
C LEU A 75 10.27 5.60 -10.91
N ASN A 76 10.67 5.70 -12.17
CA ASN A 76 9.98 6.56 -13.15
C ASN A 76 8.58 6.01 -13.46
N THR A 77 8.46 4.70 -13.66
CA THR A 77 7.17 4.04 -13.88
C THR A 77 6.21 4.28 -12.71
N ILE A 78 6.66 4.07 -11.46
CA ILE A 78 5.81 4.29 -10.27
C ILE A 78 5.35 5.75 -10.15
N LYS A 79 6.23 6.71 -10.46
CA LYS A 79 5.89 8.14 -10.47
C LYS A 79 4.87 8.50 -11.56
N GLU A 80 4.90 7.83 -12.69
CA GLU A 80 3.93 8.00 -13.77
C GLU A 80 2.60 7.32 -13.44
N GLU A 81 2.62 6.12 -12.85
CA GLU A 81 1.43 5.44 -12.37
C GLU A 81 0.68 6.25 -11.31
N GLY A 82 1.39 6.94 -10.41
CA GLY A 82 0.77 7.84 -9.43
C GLY A 82 0.02 9.03 -10.05
N LYS A 83 0.28 9.35 -11.33
CA LYS A 83 -0.45 10.37 -12.11
C LYS A 83 -1.55 9.77 -12.98
N SER A 84 -1.50 8.46 -13.20
CA SER A 84 -2.49 7.71 -13.96
C SER A 84 -3.73 7.49 -13.12
N ASN A 85 -4.90 7.84 -13.64
CA ASN A 85 -6.15 7.58 -12.93
C ASN A 85 -6.42 6.08 -12.89
N PHE A 86 -7.06 5.60 -11.83
CA PHE A 86 -7.53 4.21 -11.68
C PHE A 86 -8.25 3.68 -12.94
N PHE A 87 -8.88 4.57 -13.72
CA PHE A 87 -9.53 4.24 -15.00
C PHE A 87 -8.58 3.77 -16.12
N GLN A 88 -7.29 4.11 -16.10
CA GLN A 88 -6.32 3.74 -17.13
C GLN A 88 -5.73 2.34 -16.96
N GLN A 89 -5.93 1.68 -15.81
CA GLN A 89 -5.60 0.27 -15.65
C GLN A 89 -6.50 -0.63 -16.51
N THR A 90 -5.96 -1.75 -17.01
CA THR A 90 -6.73 -2.71 -17.81
C THR A 90 -7.90 -3.27 -17.01
N LYS A 91 -9.02 -3.56 -17.68
CA LYS A 91 -10.22 -4.12 -17.01
C LYS A 91 -9.90 -5.42 -16.25
N GLN A 92 -9.00 -6.24 -16.78
CA GLN A 92 -8.56 -7.47 -16.15
C GLN A 92 -7.83 -7.22 -14.83
N LEU A 93 -6.86 -6.29 -14.81
CA LEU A 93 -6.12 -5.96 -13.59
C LEU A 93 -7.03 -5.47 -12.46
N LYS A 94 -8.07 -4.69 -12.79
CA LYS A 94 -9.07 -4.22 -11.81
C LYS A 94 -9.86 -5.36 -11.19
N VAL A 95 -10.34 -6.30 -12.01
CA VAL A 95 -11.08 -7.48 -11.53
C VAL A 95 -10.18 -8.33 -10.66
N THR A 96 -8.94 -8.58 -11.08
CA THR A 96 -7.96 -9.32 -10.29
C THR A 96 -7.72 -8.65 -8.93
N ILE A 97 -7.41 -7.36 -8.88
CA ILE A 97 -7.18 -6.64 -7.62
C ILE A 97 -8.42 -6.72 -6.71
N MET A 98 -9.62 -6.49 -7.26
CA MET A 98 -10.86 -6.54 -6.49
C MET A 98 -11.13 -7.95 -5.94
N THR A 99 -11.03 -8.98 -6.79
CA THR A 99 -11.24 -10.37 -6.38
C THR A 99 -10.23 -10.80 -5.32
N THR A 100 -8.95 -10.48 -5.50
CA THR A 100 -7.91 -10.77 -4.51
C THR A 100 -8.13 -10.01 -3.21
N ALA A 101 -8.54 -8.75 -3.26
CA ALA A 101 -8.88 -7.97 -2.05
C ALA A 101 -10.09 -8.56 -1.31
N CYS A 102 -11.15 -8.94 -2.02
CA CYS A 102 -12.30 -9.63 -1.42
C CYS A 102 -11.89 -10.97 -0.79
N ALA A 103 -11.08 -11.77 -1.49
CA ALA A 103 -10.58 -13.03 -0.97
C ALA A 103 -9.71 -12.83 0.28
N ALA A 104 -8.93 -11.75 0.36
CA ALA A 104 -8.12 -11.42 1.53
C ALA A 104 -8.95 -10.91 2.73
N ILE A 105 -10.14 -10.35 2.51
CA ILE A 105 -11.04 -9.88 3.59
C ILE A 105 -11.87 -11.03 4.18
N ILE A 106 -12.24 -12.01 3.35
CA ILE A 106 -13.08 -13.15 3.76
C ILE A 106 -12.28 -14.20 4.57
N GLN A 107 -10.96 -14.26 4.36
CA GLN A 107 -10.02 -15.07 5.15
C GLN A 107 -9.75 -14.45 6.52
#